data_AF-A0A1I3QF43-F1
#
_entry.id   AF-A0A1I3QF43-F1
#
_cell.length_a   1.000
_cell.length_b   1.000
_cell.length_c   1.000
_cell.angle_alpha   90.00
_cell.angle_beta   90.00
_cell.angle_gamma   90.00
#
_symmetry.space_group_name_H-M   'P 1'
#
loop_
_entity.id
_entity.type
_entity.pdbx_description
1 polymer ?
#
loop_
_entity_poly.entity_id
_entity_poly.type
_entity_poly.pdbx_seq_one_letter_code
_entity_poly.pdbx_strand_id
1 'polypeptide(L)'
;MGNNIAGFCKTEHFAYRQWDRTIKDSVLRSILKNVETNKTNTLLIVSRKVLKKVNIKVNKELFIKIDNNTLITCFYCELQEYYAQNREQNYLIISKI
;
A
#
# COMPACT_ATOMS: atom_id res chain seq x y z
N MET A 1 -12.39 -14.71 0.77
CA MET A 1 -11.22 -13.92 0.31
C MET A 1 -9.98 -14.63 0.80
N GLY A 2 -8.98 -14.86 -0.06
CA GLY A 2 -7.71 -15.40 0.41
C GLY A 2 -7.00 -14.37 1.27
N ASN A 3 -6.43 -14.79 2.40
CA ASN A 3 -5.62 -13.92 3.25
C ASN A 3 -4.26 -13.58 2.62
N ASN A 4 -3.97 -14.09 1.41
CA ASN A 4 -2.70 -13.90 0.73
C ASN A 4 -2.87 -13.18 -0.62
N ILE A 5 -1.99 -12.23 -0.90
CA ILE A 5 -1.97 -11.46 -2.14
C ILE A 5 -0.53 -11.17 -2.58
N ALA A 6 -0.17 -11.61 -3.79
CA ALA A 6 1.18 -11.40 -4.35
C ALA A 6 2.34 -11.82 -3.41
N GLY A 7 2.15 -12.89 -2.62
CA GLY A 7 3.14 -13.35 -1.64
C GLY A 7 3.06 -12.68 -0.26
N PHE A 8 2.12 -11.75 -0.06
CA PHE A 8 1.90 -11.08 1.21
C PHE A 8 0.67 -11.59 1.96
N CYS A 9 0.78 -11.80 3.26
CA CYS A 9 -0.32 -12.10 4.18
C CYS A 9 -1.05 -10.80 4.57
N LYS A 10 -2.38 -10.82 4.67
CA LYS A 10 -3.18 -9.69 5.17
C LYS A 10 -3.51 -9.91 6.64
N THR A 11 -3.28 -8.89 7.47
CA THR A 11 -3.91 -8.85 8.79
C THR A 11 -5.42 -8.57 8.64
N GLU A 12 -6.19 -8.90 9.67
CA GLU A 12 -7.60 -8.51 9.74
C GLU A 12 -7.78 -6.99 9.66
N HIS A 13 -6.89 -6.24 10.34
CA HIS A 13 -6.90 -4.79 10.29
C HIS A 13 -6.69 -4.27 8.86
N PHE A 14 -5.74 -4.84 8.13
CA PHE A 14 -5.51 -4.49 6.73
C PHE A 14 -6.71 -4.85 5.86
N ALA A 15 -7.28 -6.05 6.02
CA ALA A 15 -8.44 -6.50 5.24
C ALA A 15 -9.63 -5.56 5.43
N TYR A 16 -9.89 -5.14 6.68
CA TYR A 16 -10.92 -4.15 7.00
C TYR A 16 -10.63 -2.80 6.34
N ARG A 17 -9.41 -2.26 6.49
CA ARG A 17 -9.01 -0.97 5.91
C ARG A 17 -9.04 -0.96 4.39
N GLN A 18 -8.68 -2.09 3.78
CA GLN A 18 -8.74 -2.32 2.34
C GLN A 18 -10.19 -2.24 1.85
N TRP A 19 -11.11 -2.94 2.52
CA TRP A 19 -12.54 -2.95 2.20
C TRP A 19 -13.16 -1.56 2.34
N ASP A 20 -12.90 -0.88 3.46
CA ASP A 20 -13.33 0.50 3.77
C ASP A 20 -12.89 1.52 2.70
N ARG A 21 -11.74 1.27 2.07
CA ARG A 21 -11.18 2.13 0.99
C ARG A 21 -11.54 1.66 -0.41
N THR A 22 -12.36 0.62 -0.52
CA THR A 22 -12.82 0.05 -1.79
C THR A 22 -11.66 -0.39 -2.69
N ILE A 23 -10.55 -0.83 -2.10
CA ILE A 23 -9.36 -1.28 -2.83
C ILE A 23 -9.54 -2.76 -3.20
N LYS A 24 -9.60 -3.05 -4.49
CA LYS A 24 -9.77 -4.42 -4.98
C LYS A 24 -8.47 -5.23 -4.88
N ASP A 25 -8.60 -6.53 -4.69
CA ASP A 25 -7.46 -7.47 -4.71
C ASP A 25 -6.69 -7.43 -6.05
N SER A 26 -7.37 -7.25 -7.18
CA SER A 26 -6.70 -7.11 -8.47
C SER A 26 -5.75 -5.91 -8.51
N VAL A 27 -6.14 -4.80 -7.88
CA VAL A 27 -5.32 -3.59 -7.79
C VAL A 27 -4.11 -3.81 -6.90
N LEU A 28 -4.32 -4.36 -5.70
CA LEU A 28 -3.22 -4.70 -4.79
C LEU A 28 -2.25 -5.69 -5.44
N ARG A 29 -2.73 -6.68 -6.18
CA ARG A 29 -1.88 -7.64 -6.87
C ARG A 29 -1.00 -6.94 -7.92
N SER A 30 -1.53 -5.98 -8.67
CA SER A 30 -0.73 -5.18 -9.63
C SER A 30 0.29 -4.28 -8.94
N ILE A 31 -0.07 -3.66 -7.82
CA ILE A 31 0.82 -2.79 -7.04
C ILE A 31 1.96 -3.60 -6.41
N LEU A 32 1.65 -4.75 -5.83
CA LEU A 32 2.58 -5.57 -5.05
C LEU A 32 3.41 -6.53 -5.91
N LYS A 33 3.07 -6.73 -7.19
CA LYS A 33 3.75 -7.71 -8.08
C LYS A 33 5.27 -7.53 -8.15
N ASN A 34 5.74 -6.28 -8.11
CA ASN A 34 7.16 -5.92 -8.21
C ASN A 34 7.77 -5.52 -6.86
N VAL A 35 7.06 -5.74 -5.75
CA VAL A 35 7.57 -5.48 -4.41
C VAL A 35 8.25 -6.74 -3.93
N GLU A 36 9.54 -6.64 -3.62
CA GLU A 36 10.30 -7.75 -3.04
C GLU A 36 9.66 -8.24 -1.74
N THR A 37 9.63 -9.55 -1.57
CA THR A 37 9.25 -10.19 -0.32
C THR A 37 10.41 -10.09 0.69
N ASN A 38 10.10 -10.24 1.98
CA ASN A 38 10.99 -10.14 3.15
C ASN A 38 11.39 -8.71 3.54
N LYS A 39 10.61 -7.70 3.14
CA LYS A 39 10.78 -6.35 3.66
C LYS A 39 10.23 -6.24 5.08
N THR A 40 11.07 -5.83 6.00
CA THR A 40 10.72 -5.51 7.39
C THR A 40 10.43 -4.02 7.53
N ASN A 41 9.42 -3.71 8.34
CA ASN A 41 9.03 -2.35 8.74
C ASN A 41 8.97 -1.30 7.60
N THR A 42 8.54 -1.68 6.40
CA THR A 42 8.59 -0.84 5.20
C THR A 42 7.24 -0.19 4.91
N LEU A 43 7.26 1.07 4.52
CA LEU A 43 6.07 1.79 4.04
C LEU A 43 6.09 1.90 2.52
N LEU A 44 5.11 1.31 1.85
CA LEU A 44 4.91 1.55 0.42
C LEU A 44 4.10 2.82 0.22
N ILE A 45 4.56 3.67 -0.68
CA ILE A 45 3.87 4.90 -1.08
C ILE A 45 3.50 4.76 -2.55
N VAL A 46 2.23 4.46 -2.82
CA VAL A 46 1.70 4.33 -4.18
C VAL A 46 1.30 5.70 -4.68
N SER A 47 1.99 6.16 -5.73
CA SER A 47 1.76 7.48 -6.28
C SER A 47 0.36 7.64 -6.88
N ARG A 48 -0.16 8.87 -6.86
CA ARG A 48 -1.40 9.25 -7.56
C ARG A 48 -1.43 8.81 -9.02
N LYS A 49 -0.28 8.83 -9.71
CA LYS A 49 -0.17 8.40 -11.12
C LYS A 49 -0.48 6.91 -11.28
N VAL A 50 0.04 6.08 -10.38
CA VAL A 50 -0.23 4.63 -10.36
C VAL A 50 -1.69 4.38 -10.00
N LEU A 51 -2.22 5.07 -8.98
CA LEU A 51 -3.63 4.95 -8.59
C LEU A 51 -4.59 5.28 -9.74
N LYS A 52 -4.32 6.34 -10.50
CA LYS A 52 -5.10 6.69 -11.71
C LYS A 52 -5.06 5.59 -12.77
N LYS A 53 -3.89 4.96 -13.01
CA LYS A 53 -3.76 3.84 -13.96
C LYS A 53 -4.61 2.63 -13.58
N VAL A 54 -4.81 2.39 -12.29
CA VAL A 54 -5.66 1.30 -11.76
C VAL A 54 -7.10 1.75 -11.48
N ASN A 55 -7.52 2.89 -12.04
CA ASN A 55 -8.87 3.46 -11.92
C ASN A 55 -9.29 3.84 -10.48
N ILE A 56 -8.33 4.18 -9.61
CA ILE A 56 -8.60 4.79 -8.30
C ILE A 56 -8.49 6.31 -8.44
N LYS A 57 -9.64 7.01 -8.34
CA LYS A 57 -9.75 8.47 -8.49
C LYS A 57 -9.69 9.18 -7.14
N VAL A 58 -8.55 9.07 -6.46
CA VAL A 58 -8.28 9.78 -5.19
C VAL A 58 -7.15 10.77 -5.40
N ASN A 59 -7.29 12.00 -4.91
CA ASN A 59 -6.24 13.02 -4.99
C ASN A 59 -5.20 12.91 -3.84
N LYS A 60 -4.89 11.69 -3.42
CA LYS A 60 -3.95 11.37 -2.34
C LYS A 60 -3.13 10.16 -2.73
N GLU A 61 -1.95 10.00 -2.16
CA GLU A 61 -1.15 8.78 -2.29
C GLU A 61 -1.75 7.68 -1.40
N LEU A 62 -1.59 6.43 -1.82
CA LEU A 62 -1.98 5.27 -1.00
C LEU A 62 -0.74 4.75 -0.28
N PHE A 63 -0.83 4.74 1.04
CA PHE A 63 0.20 4.23 1.93
C PHE A 63 -0.18 2.80 2.33
N ILE A 64 0.79 1.90 2.30
CA ILE A 64 0.62 0.51 2.73
C ILE A 64 1.79 0.17 3.66
N LYS A 65 1.48 -0.18 4.91
CA LYS A 65 2.50 -0.63 5.86
C LYS A 65 2.71 -2.13 5.70
N ILE A 66 3.96 -2.52 5.49
CA ILE A 66 4.40 -3.90 5.38
C ILE A 66 5.40 -4.20 6.48
N ASP A 67 5.24 -5.36 7.09
CA ASP A 67 6.26 -5.93 7.96
C ASP A 67 6.33 -7.44 7.75
N ASN A 68 7.51 -7.95 7.40
CA ASN A 68 7.78 -9.38 7.19
C ASN A 68 6.72 -10.09 6.33
N ASN A 69 6.54 -9.63 5.09
CA ASN A 69 5.50 -10.11 4.16
C ASN A 69 4.06 -9.97 4.66
N THR A 70 3.82 -9.23 5.74
CA THR A 70 2.49 -9.01 6.28
C THR A 70 2.05 -7.58 5.98
N LEU A 71 0.91 -7.44 5.33
CA LEU A 71 0.21 -6.19 5.10
C LEU A 71 -0.51 -5.81 6.40
N ILE A 72 -0.04 -4.75 7.05
CA ILE A 72 -0.50 -4.34 8.39
C ILE A 72 -1.66 -3.37 8.31
N THR A 73 -1.54 -2.32 7.50
CA THR A 73 -2.60 -1.31 7.29
C THR A 73 -2.43 -0.61 5.94
N CYS A 74 -3.49 0.04 5.48
CA CYS A 74 -3.43 0.93 4.32
C CYS A 74 -4.28 2.20 4.52
N PHE A 75 -3.80 3.33 4.02
CA PHE A 75 -4.51 4.61 4.12
C PHE A 75 -4.16 5.60 3.01
N TYR A 76 -5.06 6.53 2.74
CA TYR A 76 -4.81 7.65 1.81
C TYR A 76 -4.29 8.85 2.59
N CYS A 77 -3.18 9.44 2.15
CA CYS A 77 -2.59 10.63 2.77
C CYS A 77 -1.88 11.47 1.70
N GLU A 78 -1.69 12.75 1.96
CA GLU A 78 -0.83 13.58 1.12
C GLU A 78 0.62 13.40 1.54
N LEU A 79 1.49 13.16 0.57
CA LEU A 79 2.91 12.89 0.84
C LEU A 79 3.60 14.00 1.67
N GLN A 80 3.20 15.26 1.48
CA GLN A 80 3.73 16.41 2.23
C GLN A 80 3.35 16.37 3.71
N GLU A 81 2.07 16.08 4.01
CA GLU A 81 1.58 15.92 5.39
C GLU A 81 2.32 14.77 6.10
N TYR A 82 2.54 13.67 5.38
CA TYR A 82 3.23 12.51 5.93
C TYR A 82 4.69 12.83 6.31
N TYR A 83 5.45 13.49 5.43
CA TYR A 83 6.85 13.86 5.70
C TYR A 83 6.99 14.85 6.85
N ALA A 84 6.03 15.75 7.04
CA ALA A 84 6.05 16.69 8.16
C ALA A 84 5.97 15.98 9.52
N GLN A 85 5.34 14.80 9.58
CA GLN A 85 5.06 14.07 10.82
C GLN A 85 5.97 12.86 11.06
N ASN A 86 6.63 12.30 10.04
CA ASN A 86 7.31 11.00 10.13
C ASN A 86 8.71 11.01 9.49
N ARG A 87 9.71 11.56 10.20
CA ARG A 87 11.08 11.80 9.66
C ARG A 87 11.94 10.55 9.41
N GLU A 88 11.65 9.41 10.04
CA GLU A 88 12.51 8.21 9.96
C GLU A 88 11.69 6.93 9.73
N GLN A 89 11.26 6.69 8.49
CA GLN A 89 10.72 5.39 8.09
C GLN A 89 11.38 4.89 6.82
N ASN A 90 11.64 3.59 6.74
CA ASN A 90 12.03 2.94 5.50
C ASN A 90 10.82 2.93 4.56
N TYR A 91 10.91 3.66 3.44
CA TYR A 91 9.81 3.76 2.49
C TYR A 91 10.24 3.39 1.06
N LEU A 92 9.28 2.86 0.30
CA LEU A 92 9.43 2.58 -1.12
C LEU A 92 8.32 3.29 -1.90
N ILE A 93 8.72 4.15 -2.85
CA ILE A 93 7.75 4.85 -3.70
C ILE A 93 7.45 4.02 -4.94
N ILE A 94 6.19 3.64 -5.11
CA ILE A 94 5.68 2.97 -6.30
C ILE A 94 5.15 4.04 -7.27
N SER A 95 6.03 4.44 -8.18
CA SER A 95 5.74 5.46 -9.20
C SER A 95 5.33 4.87 -10.56
N LYS A 96 5.54 3.56 -10.76
CA LYS A 96 5.27 2.84 -12.01
C LYS A 96 4.80 1.40 -11.69
N ILE A 97 3.82 0.95 -12.45
CA ILE A 97 3.35 -0.44 -12.56
C ILE A 97 3.10 -0.76 -14.03
#